data_AF-A0A386C9T7-F1
#
_entry.id   AF-A0A386C9T7-F1
#
_cell.length_a   1.000
_cell.length_b   1.000
_cell.length_c   1.000
_cell.angle_alpha   90.00
_cell.angle_beta   90.00
_cell.angle_gamma   90.00
#
_symmetry.space_group_name_H-M   'P 1'
#
loop_
_entity.id
_entity.type
_entity.pdbx_description
1 polymer ?
#
loop_
_entity_poly.entity_id
_entity_poly.type
_entity_poly.pdbx_seq_one_letter_code
_entity_poly.pdbx_strand_id
1 'polypeptide(L)' 'AGFRPDLVLISAGFDSLAGDPLGGFTLELEDVRRMTQEIVSRAEQWCGGRLVSSLEGGYAPERLGEACVEHLRALTES' A
#
# COMPACT_ATOMS: atom_id res chain seq x y z
N ALA A 1 24.46 -9.98 -0.80
CA ALA A 1 23.30 -10.39 -1.61
C ALA A 1 22.04 -10.00 -0.85
N GLY A 2 21.08 -9.33 -1.49
CA GLY A 2 19.81 -8.94 -0.86
C GLY A 2 18.72 -10.01 -1.03
N PHE A 3 17.65 -9.93 -0.25
CA PHE A 3 16.48 -10.78 -0.41
C PHE A 3 15.79 -10.52 -1.76
N ARG A 4 15.42 -11.58 -2.48
CA ARG A 4 14.68 -11.51 -3.76
C ARG A 4 13.51 -12.50 -3.69
N PRO A 5 12.27 -12.04 -3.43
CA PRO A 5 11.12 -12.92 -3.33
C PRO A 5 10.65 -13.42 -4.70
N ASP A 6 9.92 -14.53 -4.69
CA ASP A 6 9.17 -15.02 -5.85
C ASP A 6 7.74 -14.46 -5.93
N LEU A 7 7.25 -13.87 -4.84
CA LEU A 7 5.92 -13.24 -4.70
C LEU A 7 5.99 -12.18 -3.61
N VAL A 8 5.37 -11.02 -3.84
CA VAL A 8 5.16 -9.99 -2.82
C VAL A 8 3.72 -10.08 -2.29
N LEU A 9 3.58 -10.13 -0.97
CA LEU A 9 2.28 -10.03 -0.29
C LEU A 9 2.24 -8.72 0.51
N ILE A 10 1.26 -7.86 0.25
CA ILE A 10 1.03 -6.63 1.01
C ILE A 10 -0.13 -6.87 1.98
N SER A 11 0.16 -6.72 3.26
CA SER A 11 -0.82 -6.58 4.33
C SER A 11 -1.16 -5.07 4.41
N ALA A 12 -2.15 -4.65 3.62
CA ALA A 12 -2.44 -3.25 3.34
C ALA A 12 -3.36 -2.64 4.41
N GLY A 13 -2.76 -2.24 5.53
CA GLY A 13 -3.40 -1.42 6.56
C GLY A 13 -3.18 0.07 6.31
N PHE A 14 -4.21 0.87 6.54
CA PHE A 14 -4.17 2.33 6.34
C PHE A 14 -4.42 3.12 7.63
N ASP A 15 -4.25 2.48 8.79
CA ASP A 15 -4.31 3.14 10.11
C ASP A 15 -3.14 4.12 10.34
N SER A 16 -2.11 4.09 9.49
CA SER A 16 -1.05 5.10 9.47
C SER A 16 -1.45 6.47 8.92
N LEU A 17 -2.67 6.62 8.39
CA LEU A 17 -3.13 7.90 7.87
C LEU A 17 -3.44 8.90 8.99
N ALA A 18 -3.12 10.17 8.74
CA ALA A 18 -3.45 11.26 9.66
C ALA A 18 -4.96 11.26 9.96
N GLY A 19 -5.33 11.34 11.24
CA GLY A 19 -6.73 11.33 11.66
C GLY A 19 -7.33 9.93 11.84
N ASP A 20 -6.58 8.85 11.59
CA ASP A 20 -7.00 7.52 12.06
C ASP A 20 -7.03 7.47 13.60
N PRO A 21 -8.11 6.94 14.21
CA PRO A 21 -8.25 6.95 15.66
C PRO A 21 -7.30 6.00 16.41
N LEU A 22 -6.70 5.01 15.73
CA LEU A 22 -5.87 3.99 16.37
C LEU A 22 -4.37 4.08 16.02
N GLY A 23 -4.00 4.53 14.83
CA GLY A 23 -2.58 4.51 14.42
C GLY A 23 -1.74 5.68 14.93
N GLY A 24 -2.30 6.89 15.06
CA GLY A 24 -1.58 8.06 15.61
C GLY A 24 -0.42 8.59 14.74
N PHE A 25 -0.37 8.20 13.47
CA PHE A 25 0.61 8.65 12.48
C PHE A 25 0.09 9.85 11.68
N THR A 26 0.91 10.36 10.76
CA THR A 26 0.63 11.58 9.98
C THR A 26 0.79 11.36 8.47
N LEU A 27 0.61 10.14 7.97
CA LEU A 27 0.68 9.90 6.53
C LEU A 27 -0.56 10.47 5.83
N GLU A 28 -0.37 10.87 4.58
CA GLU A 28 -1.42 11.35 3.70
C GLU A 28 -1.67 10.36 2.55
N LEU A 29 -2.76 10.56 1.79
CA LEU A 29 -3.13 9.69 0.67
C LEU A 29 -2.02 9.59 -0.40
N GLU A 30 -1.28 10.69 -0.61
CA GLU A 30 -0.14 10.73 -1.52
C GLU A 30 0.99 9.78 -1.07
N ASP A 31 1.17 9.60 0.25
CA ASP A 31 2.16 8.67 0.76
C ASP A 31 1.75 7.22 0.48
N VAL A 32 0.45 6.89 0.60
CA VAL A 32 -0.08 5.58 0.22
C VAL A 32 0.22 5.29 -1.25
N ARG A 33 -0.07 6.25 -2.14
CA ARG A 33 0.23 6.13 -3.57
C ARG A 33 1.71 5.86 -3.81
N ARG A 34 2.59 6.69 -3.25
CA ARG A 34 4.06 6.57 -3.41
C ARG A 34 4.60 5.25 -2.89
N MET A 35 4.20 4.83 -1.68
CA MET A 35 4.62 3.55 -1.11
C MET A 35 4.17 2.37 -1.98
N THR A 36 2.94 2.44 -2.52
CA THR A 36 2.41 1.40 -3.40
C THR A 36 3.22 1.30 -4.69
N GLN A 37 3.51 2.43 -5.35
CA GLN A 37 4.32 2.48 -6.57
C GLN A 37 5.74 1.92 -6.35
N GLU A 38 6.35 2.23 -5.21
CA GLU A 38 7.66 1.67 -4.83
C GLU A 38 7.63 0.14 -4.70
N ILE A 39 6.58 -0.41 -4.08
CA ILE A 39 6.44 -1.86 -3.95
C ILE A 39 6.16 -2.52 -5.31
N VAL A 40 5.31 -1.93 -6.16
CA VAL A 40 5.06 -2.40 -7.52
C VAL A 40 6.36 -2.45 -8.34
N SER A 41 7.12 -1.35 -8.35
CA SER A 41 8.42 -1.28 -9.06
C SER A 41 9.40 -2.36 -8.59
N ARG A 42 9.43 -2.62 -7.28
CA ARG A 42 10.27 -3.68 -6.70
C ARG A 42 9.77 -5.08 -7.06
N ALA A 43 8.46 -5.30 -7.06
CA ALA A 43 7.86 -6.57 -7.46
C ALA A 43 8.13 -6.88 -8.94
N GLU A 44 8.11 -5.87 -9.82
CA GLU A 44 8.56 -6.02 -11.22
C GLU A 44 10.00 -6.52 -11.31
N GLN A 45 10.92 -5.91 -10.57
CA GLN A 45 12.34 -6.28 -10.59
C GLN A 45 12.61 -7.65 -9.96
N TRP A 46 11.92 -7.99 -8.87
CA TRP A 46 12.20 -9.20 -8.10
C TRP A 46 11.49 -10.43 -8.64
N CYS A 47 10.19 -10.32 -8.87
CA CYS A 47 9.28 -11.43 -9.16
C CYS A 47 8.40 -11.20 -10.38
N GLY A 48 8.79 -10.30 -11.31
CA GLY A 48 8.05 -10.06 -12.56
C GLY A 48 6.60 -9.66 -12.33
N GLY A 49 6.38 -8.76 -11.36
CA GLY A 49 5.06 -8.17 -11.09
C GLY A 49 4.14 -9.04 -10.23
N ARG A 50 4.59 -10.21 -9.78
CA ARG A 50 3.78 -11.07 -8.90
C ARG A 50 3.61 -10.42 -7.53
N LEU A 51 2.46 -9.79 -7.34
CA LEU A 51 2.08 -9.05 -6.15
C LEU A 51 0.62 -9.31 -5.82
N VAL A 52 0.33 -9.57 -4.55
CA VAL A 52 -1.04 -9.65 -4.02
C VAL A 52 -1.14 -8.69 -2.84
N SER A 53 -2.22 -7.90 -2.79
CA SER A 53 -2.53 -7.02 -1.68
C SER A 53 -3.83 -7.48 -1.00
N SER A 54 -3.84 -7.48 0.33
CA SER A 54 -5.01 -7.77 1.15
C SER A 54 -5.25 -6.60 2.08
N LEU A 55 -6.48 -6.08 2.12
CA LEU A 55 -6.88 -5.04 3.07
C LEU A 55 -6.79 -5.56 4.51
N GLU A 56 -6.32 -4.71 5.42
CA GLU A 56 -6.15 -5.02 6.84
C GLU A 56 -6.80 -3.93 7.72
N GLY A 57 -6.00 -3.16 8.46
CA GLY A 57 -6.44 -2.08 9.35
C GLY A 57 -6.74 -0.76 8.64
N GLY A 58 -7.25 0.20 9.42
CA GLY A 58 -7.78 1.47 8.96
C GLY A 58 -9.17 1.67 9.53
N TYR A 59 -9.33 2.71 10.34
CA TYR A 59 -10.44 2.84 11.28
C TYR A 59 -11.15 4.21 11.17
N ALA A 60 -10.76 5.02 10.18
CA ALA A 60 -11.51 6.17 9.69
C ALA A 60 -12.15 5.82 8.32
N PRO A 61 -13.43 5.38 8.26
CA PRO A 61 -14.02 4.75 7.08
C PRO A 61 -13.94 5.56 5.78
N GLU A 62 -14.20 6.87 5.84
CA GLU A 62 -14.14 7.75 4.67
C GLU A 62 -12.72 7.80 4.11
N ARG A 63 -11.76 8.04 4.99
CA ARG A 63 -10.33 8.17 4.64
C ARG A 63 -9.71 6.83 4.24
N LEU A 64 -10.17 5.74 4.84
CA LEU A 64 -9.86 4.38 4.42
C LEU A 64 -10.32 4.13 2.98
N GLY A 65 -11.55 4.54 2.63
CA GLY A 65 -12.07 4.42 1.27
C GLY A 65 -11.20 5.16 0.26
N GLU A 66 -10.81 6.40 0.57
CA GLU A 66 -9.89 7.19 -0.25
C GLU A 66 -8.53 6.49 -0.41
N ALA A 67 -7.98 5.95 0.68
CA ALA A 67 -6.71 5.22 0.67
C ALA A 67 -6.75 3.96 -0.20
N CYS A 68 -7.83 3.18 -0.10
CA CYS A 68 -8.05 2.01 -0.94
C CYS A 68 -8.10 2.39 -2.43
N VAL A 69 -8.76 3.50 -2.78
CA VAL A 69 -8.82 3.98 -4.17
C VAL A 69 -7.43 4.40 -4.66
N GLU A 70 -6.67 5.16 -3.88
CA GLU A 70 -5.31 5.55 -4.27
C GLU A 70 -4.35 4.36 -4.37
N HIS A 71 -4.44 3.40 -3.44
CA HIS A 71 -3.69 2.14 -3.50
C HIS A 71 -4.02 1.34 -4.77
N LEU A 72 -5.31 1.16 -5.09
CA LEU A 72 -5.75 0.43 -6.29
C LEU A 72 -5.32 1.14 -7.58
N ARG A 73 -5.41 2.47 -7.64
CA ARG A 73 -4.88 3.25 -8.77
C ARG A 73 -3.40 2.97 -8.97
N ALA A 74 -2.60 3.14 -7.91
CA ALA A 74 -1.16 2.89 -7.94
C ALA A 74 -0.78 1.44 -8.30
N LEU A 75 -1.61 0.45 -7.95
CA LEU A 75 -1.42 -0.96 -8.35
C LEU A 75 -1.66 -1.20 -9.85
N THR A 76 -2.46 -0.37 -10.51
CA THR A 76 -2.90 -0.56 -11.90
C THR A 76 -2.29 0.41 -12.90
N GLU A 77 -1.54 1.40 -12.41
CA GLU A 77 -0.80 2.34 -13.26
C GLU A 77 0.41 1.63 -13.89
N SER A 78 0.34 1.46 -15.22
CA SER A 78 1.41 0.90 -16.07
C SER A 78 2.45 1.95 -16.46
#